data_AF-A0A5D8QH72-F1
#
_entry.id   AF-A0A5D8QH72-F1
#
_cell.length_a   1.000
_cell.length_b   1.000
_cell.length_c   1.000
_cell.angle_alpha   90.00
_cell.angle_beta   90.00
_cell.angle_gamma   90.00
#
_symmetry.space_group_name_H-M   'P 1'
#
loop_
_entity.id
_entity.type
_entity.pdbx_description
1 polymer ?
#
loop_
_entity_poly.entity_id
_entity_poly.type
_entity_poly.pdbx_seq_one_letter_code
_entity_poly.pdbx_strand_id
1 'polypeptide(L)'
;MKIYTSRYQNPELSNGSYTVVGITRGAPKFPLRYVLAGNIIEIAPPGYLFNEYDRTRFTRPYFANMDRVGVARIRSILNQYLALGKDVVLCCYEDVTKPGEWCHRLVFAEWWKARTGETIEELQDPSTYKAKQGSSLILPKKESEKPKEPEPEQLSLFGLQPPIA
;
A
#
# COMPACT_ATOMS: atom_id res chain seq x y z
N MET A 1 4.64 -24.03 10.17
CA MET A 1 5.02 -23.18 9.02
C MET A 1 4.21 -21.91 9.09
N LYS A 2 4.80 -20.80 8.68
CA LYS A 2 4.23 -19.44 8.73
C LYS A 2 4.09 -18.88 7.32
N ILE A 3 3.31 -17.81 7.22
CA ILE A 3 3.15 -17.02 6.00
C ILE A 3 3.67 -15.62 6.27
N TYR A 4 4.50 -15.12 5.36
CA TYR A 4 5.07 -13.79 5.38
C TYR A 4 4.74 -13.05 4.09
N THR A 5 4.87 -11.72 4.11
CA THR A 5 4.94 -10.91 2.90
C THR A 5 6.35 -10.39 2.68
N SER A 6 6.74 -10.17 1.42
CA SER A 6 7.98 -9.46 1.11
C SER A 6 7.97 -8.87 -0.29
N ARG A 7 9.06 -8.22 -0.68
CA ARG A 7 9.33 -7.85 -2.08
C ARG A 7 10.18 -8.92 -2.76
N TYR A 8 10.03 -9.07 -4.07
CA TYR A 8 10.83 -10.02 -4.86
C TYR A 8 12.35 -9.82 -4.70
N GLN A 9 12.79 -8.60 -4.44
CA GLN A 9 14.21 -8.23 -4.35
C GLN A 9 14.80 -8.38 -2.95
N ASN A 10 14.04 -8.87 -1.95
CA ASN A 10 14.58 -9.07 -0.61
C ASN A 10 15.72 -10.12 -0.65
N PRO A 11 16.97 -9.76 -0.27
CA PRO A 11 18.10 -10.69 -0.29
C PRO A 11 17.90 -11.95 0.57
N GLU A 12 17.14 -11.84 1.65
CA GLU A 12 16.83 -12.93 2.60
C GLU A 12 16.21 -14.15 1.90
N LEU A 13 15.46 -13.94 0.82
CA LEU A 13 14.81 -15.00 0.05
C LEU A 13 15.79 -15.96 -0.64
N SER A 14 17.06 -15.54 -0.79
CA SER A 14 18.10 -16.33 -1.47
C SER A 14 18.67 -17.47 -0.62
N ASN A 15 18.34 -17.53 0.68
CA ASN A 15 18.89 -18.54 1.59
C ASN A 15 18.27 -19.94 1.45
N GLY A 16 17.20 -20.08 0.64
CA GLY A 16 16.54 -21.35 0.37
C GLY A 16 15.60 -21.86 1.45
N SER A 17 15.35 -21.10 2.52
CA SER A 17 14.50 -21.48 3.65
C SER A 17 13.00 -21.31 3.38
N TYR A 18 12.64 -20.65 2.28
CA TYR A 18 11.28 -20.23 1.99
C TYR A 18 10.72 -20.85 0.70
N THR A 19 9.41 -21.04 0.68
CA THR A 19 8.61 -21.20 -0.54
C THR A 19 8.17 -19.81 -1.00
N VAL A 20 8.83 -19.27 -2.03
CA VAL A 20 8.51 -17.93 -2.53
C VAL A 20 7.42 -18.00 -3.58
N VAL A 21 6.37 -17.20 -3.40
CA VAL A 21 5.18 -17.19 -4.25
C VAL A 21 4.84 -15.76 -4.64
N GLY A 22 4.64 -15.52 -5.93
CA GLY A 22 4.21 -14.22 -6.42
C GLY A 22 2.73 -13.97 -6.18
N ILE A 23 2.37 -12.77 -5.76
CA ILE A 23 0.96 -12.34 -5.70
C ILE A 23 0.64 -11.28 -6.77
N THR A 24 1.45 -11.30 -7.83
CA THR A 24 1.33 -10.44 -9.00
C THR A 24 0.75 -11.22 -10.16
N ARG A 25 0.12 -10.54 -11.13
CA ARG A 25 -0.48 -11.21 -12.31
C ARG A 25 0.54 -11.87 -13.24
N GLY A 26 1.78 -11.44 -13.19
CA GLY A 26 2.89 -12.01 -13.95
C GLY A 26 4.13 -12.12 -13.09
N ALA A 27 4.98 -13.08 -13.45
CA ALA A 27 6.29 -13.27 -12.83
C ALA A 27 7.23 -12.09 -13.13
N PRO A 28 8.18 -11.80 -12.24
CA PRO A 28 9.22 -10.80 -12.47
C PRO A 28 10.04 -11.15 -13.72
N LYS A 29 10.34 -10.13 -14.54
CA LYS A 29 11.17 -10.28 -15.74
C LYS A 29 12.68 -10.23 -15.45
N PHE A 30 13.06 -9.77 -14.26
CA PHE A 30 14.45 -9.75 -13.81
C PHE A 30 14.85 -11.10 -13.20
N PRO A 31 16.14 -11.47 -13.27
CA PRO A 31 16.60 -12.73 -12.69
C PRO A 31 16.43 -12.73 -11.17
N LEU A 32 15.87 -13.84 -10.65
CA LEU A 32 15.77 -14.10 -9.22
C LEU A 32 16.94 -14.98 -8.77
N ARG A 33 17.40 -14.77 -7.53
CA ARG A 33 18.46 -15.58 -6.89
C ARG A 33 17.91 -16.83 -6.19
N TYR A 34 16.61 -17.09 -6.37
CA TYR A 34 15.87 -18.18 -5.76
C TYR A 34 14.81 -18.68 -6.76
N VAL A 35 14.27 -19.86 -6.50
CA VAL A 35 13.18 -20.44 -7.31
C VAL A 35 11.84 -19.83 -6.89
N LEU A 36 11.11 -19.29 -7.86
CA LEU A 36 9.72 -18.87 -7.66
C LEU A 36 8.81 -20.09 -7.82
N ALA A 37 8.10 -20.48 -6.77
CA ALA A 37 7.23 -21.67 -6.78
C ALA A 37 5.97 -21.48 -7.64
N GLY A 38 5.57 -20.23 -7.90
CA GLY A 38 4.44 -19.90 -8.75
C GLY A 38 3.87 -18.52 -8.45
N ASN A 39 2.70 -18.23 -9.01
CA ASN A 39 1.96 -17.00 -8.80
C ASN A 39 0.50 -17.29 -8.40
N ILE A 40 0.01 -16.68 -7.33
CA ILE A 40 -1.39 -16.73 -6.91
C ILE A 40 -2.10 -15.51 -7.49
N ILE A 41 -2.69 -15.69 -8.68
CA ILE A 41 -3.37 -14.61 -9.39
C ILE A 41 -4.68 -14.22 -8.69
N GLU A 42 -5.29 -15.14 -7.93
CA GLU A 42 -6.53 -14.91 -7.17
C GLU A 42 -6.43 -13.76 -6.16
N ILE A 43 -5.24 -13.54 -5.59
CA ILE A 43 -5.01 -12.47 -4.62
C ILE A 43 -4.25 -11.28 -5.23
N ALA A 44 -3.96 -11.33 -6.53
CA ALA A 44 -3.42 -10.18 -7.24
C ALA A 44 -4.49 -9.08 -7.39
N PRO A 45 -4.10 -7.80 -7.43
CA PRO A 45 -5.02 -6.72 -7.76
C PRO A 45 -5.71 -7.00 -9.11
N PRO A 46 -7.05 -6.86 -9.19
CA PRO A 46 -7.75 -6.96 -10.46
C PRO A 46 -7.36 -5.79 -11.38
N GLY A 47 -7.56 -5.98 -12.69
CA GLY A 47 -7.18 -5.04 -13.75
C GLY A 47 -7.50 -3.58 -13.46
N TYR A 48 -8.71 -3.34 -12.96
CA TYR A 48 -9.25 -2.01 -12.69
C TYR A 48 -8.62 -1.31 -11.46
N LEU A 49 -7.80 -2.01 -10.65
CA LEU A 49 -7.10 -1.43 -9.50
C LEU A 49 -5.60 -1.20 -9.74
N PHE A 50 -5.04 -1.56 -10.90
CA PHE A 50 -3.58 -1.42 -11.12
C PHE A 50 -3.08 0.01 -11.10
N ASN A 51 -3.92 0.96 -11.49
CA ASN A 51 -3.55 2.38 -11.57
C ASN A 51 -4.16 3.19 -10.42
N GLU A 52 -4.59 2.55 -9.34
CA GLU A 52 -5.09 3.23 -8.15
C GLU A 52 -3.95 3.38 -7.13
N TYR A 53 -3.40 4.59 -7.07
CA TYR A 53 -2.27 4.94 -6.19
C TYR A 53 -2.70 5.50 -4.83
N ASP A 54 -4.00 5.74 -4.65
CA ASP A 54 -4.57 6.10 -3.36
C ASP A 54 -4.98 4.84 -2.59
N ARG A 55 -4.32 4.60 -1.45
CA ARG A 55 -4.58 3.43 -0.60
C ARG A 55 -6.04 3.35 -0.16
N THR A 56 -6.63 4.48 0.23
CA THR A 56 -8.00 4.55 0.73
C THR A 56 -8.99 4.12 -0.34
N ARG A 57 -8.77 4.56 -1.59
CA ARG A 57 -9.57 4.18 -2.75
C ARG A 57 -9.31 2.75 -3.21
N PHE A 58 -8.10 2.23 -3.01
CA PHE A 58 -7.73 0.86 -3.34
C PHE A 58 -8.34 -0.18 -2.39
N THR A 59 -8.29 0.08 -1.07
CA THR A 59 -8.56 -0.93 -0.03
C THR A 59 -9.97 -1.51 -0.13
N ARG A 60 -11.02 -0.67 -0.21
CA ARG A 60 -12.40 -1.16 -0.19
C ARG A 60 -12.74 -2.06 -1.40
N PRO A 61 -12.45 -1.66 -2.65
CA PRO A 61 -12.66 -2.54 -3.81
C PRO A 61 -11.80 -3.81 -3.77
N TYR A 62 -10.57 -3.72 -3.27
CA TYR A 62 -9.70 -4.89 -3.14
C TYR A 62 -10.23 -5.89 -2.10
N PHE A 63 -10.69 -5.41 -0.94
CA PHE A 63 -11.35 -6.24 0.08
C PHE A 63 -12.59 -6.94 -0.48
N ALA A 64 -13.44 -6.20 -1.22
CA ALA A 64 -14.60 -6.79 -1.86
C ALA A 64 -14.22 -7.88 -2.89
N ASN A 65 -13.10 -7.71 -3.60
CA ASN A 65 -12.57 -8.75 -4.47
C ASN A 65 -12.11 -9.98 -3.67
N MET A 66 -11.38 -9.79 -2.56
CA MET A 66 -10.92 -10.89 -1.71
C MET A 66 -12.09 -11.64 -1.05
N ASP A 67 -13.13 -10.92 -0.62
CA ASP A 67 -14.36 -11.50 -0.06
C ASP A 67 -15.09 -12.36 -1.11
N ARG A 68 -15.07 -11.98 -2.40
CA ARG A 68 -15.62 -12.79 -3.50
C ARG A 68 -14.82 -14.06 -3.77
N VAL A 69 -13.48 -14.00 -3.67
CA VAL A 69 -12.63 -15.20 -3.78
C VAL A 69 -12.87 -16.13 -2.59
N GLY A 70 -12.98 -15.55 -1.40
CA GLY A 70 -13.32 -16.22 -0.16
C GLY A 70 -12.11 -16.82 0.58
N VAL A 71 -12.18 -16.75 1.91
CA VAL A 71 -11.14 -17.25 2.83
C VAL A 71 -10.85 -18.73 2.59
N ALA A 72 -11.87 -19.57 2.39
CA ALA A 72 -11.70 -21.01 2.22
C ALA A 72 -10.85 -21.34 0.98
N ARG A 73 -11.11 -20.68 -0.15
CA ARG A 73 -10.36 -20.86 -1.39
C ARG A 73 -8.91 -20.39 -1.23
N ILE A 74 -8.72 -19.18 -0.68
CA ILE A 74 -7.39 -18.62 -0.45
C ILE A 74 -6.58 -19.53 0.49
N ARG A 75 -7.18 -20.01 1.58
CA ARG A 75 -6.54 -20.97 2.48
C ARG A 75 -6.15 -22.27 1.77
N SER A 76 -7.02 -22.81 0.92
CA SER A 76 -6.70 -24.01 0.15
C SER A 76 -5.48 -23.82 -0.76
N ILE A 77 -5.35 -22.66 -1.40
CA ILE A 77 -4.21 -22.34 -2.26
C ILE A 77 -2.94 -22.19 -1.41
N LEU A 78 -2.99 -21.43 -0.31
CA LEU A 78 -1.85 -21.25 0.59
C LEU A 78 -1.36 -22.58 1.17
N ASN A 79 -2.28 -23.49 1.52
CA ASN A 79 -1.96 -24.81 2.03
C ASN A 79 -1.18 -25.68 1.03
N GLN A 80 -1.40 -25.51 -0.28
CA GLN A 80 -0.62 -26.23 -1.30
C GLN A 80 0.85 -25.82 -1.28
N TYR A 81 1.15 -24.54 -1.07
CA TYR A 81 2.51 -24.04 -0.96
C TYR A 81 3.14 -24.36 0.40
N LEU A 82 2.36 -24.31 1.48
CA LEU A 82 2.81 -24.75 2.81
C LEU A 82 3.15 -26.25 2.80
N ALA A 83 2.42 -27.08 2.05
CA ALA A 83 2.71 -28.51 1.94
C ALA A 83 4.09 -28.83 1.34
N LEU A 84 4.80 -27.85 0.75
CA LEU A 84 6.19 -27.99 0.29
C LEU A 84 7.21 -28.00 1.44
N GLY A 85 6.77 -27.88 2.70
CA GLY A 85 7.60 -28.10 3.89
C GLY A 85 8.44 -26.90 4.31
N LYS A 86 8.15 -25.70 3.77
CA LYS A 86 8.83 -24.44 4.11
C LYS A 86 7.81 -23.35 4.42
N ASP A 87 8.25 -22.32 5.13
CA ASP A 87 7.46 -21.10 5.30
C ASP A 87 7.20 -20.44 3.95
N VAL A 88 6.00 -19.87 3.77
CA VAL A 88 5.58 -19.26 2.51
C VAL A 88 5.80 -17.76 2.56
N VAL A 89 6.39 -17.19 1.50
CA VAL A 89 6.55 -15.74 1.36
C VAL A 89 5.79 -15.25 0.14
N LEU A 90 4.82 -14.35 0.38
CA LEU A 90 3.99 -13.71 -0.63
C LEU A 90 4.68 -12.44 -1.14
N CYS A 91 5.11 -12.47 -2.40
CA CYS A 91 5.97 -11.45 -2.99
C CYS A 91 5.24 -10.54 -3.98
N CYS A 92 5.52 -9.24 -3.89
CA CYS A 92 5.27 -8.28 -4.96
C CYS A 92 6.48 -7.37 -5.24
N TYR A 93 6.32 -6.32 -6.05
CA TYR A 93 7.46 -5.53 -6.55
C TYR A 93 7.87 -4.40 -5.62
N GLU A 94 6.91 -3.78 -4.94
CA GLU A 94 7.09 -2.51 -4.26
C GLU A 94 7.97 -2.63 -3.01
N ASP A 95 8.72 -1.58 -2.71
CA ASP A 95 9.56 -1.50 -1.51
C ASP A 95 8.86 -0.68 -0.41
N VAL A 96 8.21 -1.39 0.50
CA VAL A 96 7.46 -0.81 1.64
C VAL A 96 8.36 -0.47 2.84
N THR A 97 9.68 -0.70 2.74
CA THR A 97 10.63 -0.21 3.77
C THR A 97 10.80 1.30 3.71
N LYS A 98 10.44 1.91 2.58
CA LYS A 98 10.39 3.36 2.39
C LYS A 98 9.20 3.94 3.16
N PRO A 99 9.41 4.97 4.00
CA PRO A 99 8.32 5.62 4.70
C PRO A 99 7.24 6.14 3.75
N GLY A 100 5.97 5.81 4.04
CA GLY A 100 4.82 6.24 3.24
C GLY A 100 4.50 5.36 2.02
N GLU A 101 5.40 4.44 1.65
CA GLU A 101 5.10 3.47 0.59
C GLU A 101 4.16 2.37 1.09
N TRP A 102 3.27 1.94 0.21
CA TRP A 102 2.35 0.84 0.47
C TRP A 102 2.16 0.03 -0.81
N CYS A 103 1.66 -1.20 -0.67
CA CYS A 103 1.27 -2.00 -1.83
C CYS A 103 0.19 -3.01 -1.46
N HIS A 104 -0.31 -3.72 -2.46
CA HIS A 104 -1.39 -4.68 -2.29
C HIS A 104 -1.07 -5.83 -1.33
N ARG A 105 0.21 -6.22 -1.16
CA ARG A 105 0.56 -7.29 -0.20
C ARG A 105 0.24 -6.92 1.24
N LEU A 106 0.40 -5.64 1.61
CA LEU A 106 0.05 -5.14 2.94
C LEU A 106 -1.47 -5.10 3.11
N VAL A 107 -2.18 -4.62 2.09
CA VAL A 107 -3.66 -4.59 2.09
C VAL A 107 -4.23 -6.01 2.16
N PHE A 108 -3.59 -6.99 1.51
CA PHE A 108 -3.94 -8.40 1.64
C PHE A 108 -3.71 -8.93 3.07
N ALA A 109 -2.58 -8.65 3.69
CA ALA A 109 -2.29 -9.05 5.06
C ALA A 109 -3.33 -8.47 6.05
N GLU A 110 -3.76 -7.23 5.84
CA GLU A 110 -4.83 -6.58 6.61
C GLU A 110 -6.18 -7.26 6.40
N TRP A 111 -6.53 -7.56 5.14
CA TRP A 111 -7.75 -8.31 4.83
C TRP A 111 -7.74 -9.69 5.49
N TRP A 112 -6.63 -10.42 5.38
CA TRP A 112 -6.48 -11.75 5.97
C TRP A 112 -6.72 -11.70 7.47
N LYS A 113 -6.00 -10.82 8.18
CA LYS A 113 -6.19 -10.63 9.62
C LYS A 113 -7.62 -10.25 9.98
N ALA A 114 -8.25 -9.36 9.22
CA ALA A 114 -9.63 -8.95 9.46
C ALA A 114 -10.65 -10.08 9.27
N ARG A 115 -10.35 -11.09 8.45
CA ARG A 115 -11.25 -12.23 8.18
C ARG A 115 -10.92 -13.50 8.96
N THR A 116 -9.66 -13.69 9.36
CA THR A 116 -9.20 -14.94 9.97
C THR A 116 -8.65 -14.76 11.39
N GLY A 117 -8.28 -13.54 11.77
CA GLY A 117 -7.52 -13.25 12.99
C GLY A 117 -6.02 -13.59 12.90
N GLU A 118 -5.58 -14.21 11.81
CA GLU A 118 -4.17 -14.60 11.62
C GLU A 118 -3.37 -13.41 11.09
N THR A 119 -2.20 -13.15 11.70
CA THR A 119 -1.30 -12.07 11.24
C THR A 119 -0.31 -12.62 10.22
N ILE A 120 -0.18 -11.93 9.09
CA ILE A 120 0.89 -12.14 8.12
C ILE A 120 1.87 -10.98 8.28
N GLU A 121 3.09 -11.30 8.70
CA GLU A 121 4.14 -10.30 8.97
C GLU A 121 4.98 -10.04 7.71
N GLU A 122 5.49 -8.82 7.57
CA GLU A 122 6.49 -8.52 6.54
C GLU A 122 7.83 -9.12 6.98
N LEU A 123 8.44 -9.91 6.10
CA LEU A 123 9.76 -10.49 6.31
C LEU A 123 10.81 -9.37 6.37
N GLN A 124 11.75 -9.45 7.32
CA GLN A 124 12.83 -8.48 7.43
C GLN A 124 13.65 -8.44 6.12
N ASP A 125 13.94 -7.23 5.65
CA ASP A 125 14.77 -6.99 4.48
C ASP A 125 16.11 -6.38 4.94
N PRO A 126 17.25 -7.10 4.86
CA PRO A 126 18.55 -6.57 5.29
C PRO A 126 19.04 -5.39 4.41
N SER A 127 18.41 -5.17 3.26
CA SER A 127 18.68 -4.04 2.37
C SER A 127 17.83 -2.79 2.69
N THR A 128 17.20 -2.72 3.88
CA THR A 128 16.30 -1.64 4.31
C THR A 128 16.73 -0.28 3.81
N TYR A 129 15.77 0.51 3.33
CA TYR A 129 15.97 1.86 2.84
C TYR A 129 16.90 2.68 3.76
N LYS A 130 18.11 2.97 3.28
CA LYS A 130 18.99 3.97 3.88
C LYS A 130 18.61 5.33 3.29
N ALA A 131 17.95 6.17 4.09
CA ALA A 131 17.75 7.57 3.72
C ALA A 131 19.13 8.17 3.38
N LYS A 132 19.29 8.76 2.19
CA LYS A 132 20.51 9.51 1.87
C LYS A 132 20.63 10.64 2.90
N GLN A 133 21.61 10.57 3.80
CA GLN A 133 21.98 11.73 4.58
C GLN A 133 22.48 12.80 3.60
N GLY A 134 21.70 13.88 3.43
CA GLY A 134 22.04 14.97 2.51
C GLY A 134 21.02 15.24 1.42
N SER A 135 19.74 15.38 1.77
CA SER A 135 18.87 16.35 1.10
C SER A 135 17.90 16.86 2.15
N SER A 136 18.00 18.14 2.52
CA SER A 136 16.97 18.77 3.32
C SER A 136 15.63 18.51 2.63
N LEU A 137 14.72 17.84 3.34
CA LEU A 137 13.32 17.81 2.96
C LEU A 137 12.83 19.26 2.95
N ILE A 138 12.82 19.89 1.79
CA ILE A 138 11.95 21.04 1.56
C ILE A 138 10.55 20.45 1.59
N LEU A 139 9.94 20.45 2.78
CA LEU A 139 8.50 20.32 2.90
C LEU A 139 7.88 21.41 2.01
N PRO A 140 6.89 21.10 1.15
CA PRO A 140 6.14 22.14 0.48
C PRO A 140 5.58 23.06 1.56
N LYS A 141 5.95 24.35 1.51
CA LYS A 141 5.38 25.39 2.37
C LYS A 141 3.87 25.25 2.25
N LYS A 142 3.22 24.93 3.37
CA LYS A 142 1.79 25.10 3.56
C LYS A 142 1.47 26.53 3.13
N GLU A 143 0.72 26.66 2.04
CA GLU A 143 0.26 27.96 1.55
C GLU A 143 -0.59 28.57 2.66
N SER A 144 0.00 29.53 3.35
CA SER A 144 -0.63 30.33 4.38
C SER A 144 -1.79 31.06 3.73
N GLU A 145 -3.01 30.80 4.20
CA GLU A 145 -4.17 31.64 3.94
C GLU A 145 -3.75 33.10 4.08
N LYS A 146 -3.89 33.87 2.99
CA LYS A 146 -3.77 35.31 3.02
C LYS A 146 -4.76 35.86 4.06
N PRO A 147 -4.32 36.71 5.00
CA PRO A 147 -5.23 37.54 5.76
C PRO A 147 -6.04 38.40 4.78
N LYS A 148 -7.37 38.34 4.86
CA LYS A 148 -8.25 39.30 4.17
C LYS A 148 -7.97 40.68 4.75
N GLU A 149 -7.58 41.62 3.88
CA GLU A 149 -7.54 43.04 4.22
C GLU A 149 -8.95 43.49 4.65
N PRO A 150 -9.08 44.35 5.68
CA PRO A 150 -10.37 44.93 6.04
C PRO A 150 -10.83 45.87 4.91
N GLU A 151 -12.07 45.70 4.46
CA GLU A 151 -12.73 46.65 3.56
C GLU A 151 -12.68 48.06 4.14
N PRO A 152 -12.38 49.10 3.35
CA PRO A 152 -12.58 50.47 3.80
C PRO A 152 -14.09 50.73 3.92
N GLU A 153 -14.53 51.02 5.14
CA GLU A 153 -15.87 51.54 5.42
C GLU A 153 -16.17 52.72 4.48
N GLN A 154 -17.07 52.51 3.52
CA GLN A 154 -17.68 53.63 2.79
C GLN A 154 -18.52 54.41 3.79
N LEU A 155 -17.97 55.52 4.29
CA LEU A 155 -18.72 56.60 4.91
C LEU A 155 -19.80 57.07 3.94
N SER A 156 -21.02 56.56 4.12
CA SER A 156 -22.21 57.04 3.42
C SER A 156 -22.61 58.40 4.00
N LEU A 157 -21.97 59.47 3.53
CA LEU A 157 -22.39 60.84 3.80
C LEU A 157 -23.46 61.27 2.78
N PHE A 158 -24.66 60.67 2.87
CA PHE A 158 -25.87 61.20 2.25
C PHE A 158 -26.97 61.22 3.29
N GLY A 159 -27.19 62.40 3.88
CA GLY A 159 -28.19 62.64 4.91
C GLY A 159 -28.39 64.13 5.18
N LEU A 160 -28.46 64.96 4.12
CA LEU A 160 -29.06 66.29 4.23
C LEU A 160 -30.48 66.20 3.69
N GLN A 161 -31.39 65.97 4.62
CA GLN A 161 -32.83 66.13 4.42
C GLN A 161 -33.17 67.59 4.75
N PRO A 162 -33.83 68.34 3.86
CA PRO A 162 -34.29 69.68 4.21
C PRO A 162 -35.46 69.60 5.20
N PRO A 163 -35.57 70.50 6.19
CA PRO A 163 -36.77 70.57 7.01
C PRO A 163 -37.95 71.10 6.18
N ILE A 164 -39.07 70.41 6.33
CA ILE A 164 -40.40 70.84 5.94
C ILE A 164 -40.85 71.91 6.95
N ALA A 165 -41.13 73.12 6.46
CA ALA A 165 -42.10 74.07 7.02
C ALA A 165 -42.46 75.10 5.94
#